data_AF-A0A924L769-F1
#
_entry.id   AF-A0A924L769-F1
#
_cell.length_a   1.000
_cell.length_b   1.000
_cell.length_c   1.000
_cell.angle_alpha   90.00
_cell.angle_beta   90.00
_cell.angle_gamma   90.00
#
_symmetry.space_group_name_H-M   'P 1'
#
loop_
_entity.id
_entity.type
_entity.pdbx_description
1 polymer ?
#
loop_
_entity_poly.entity_id
_entity_poly.type
_entity_poly.pdbx_seq_one_letter_code
_entity_poly.pdbx_strand_id
1 'polypeptide(L)'
;MAAKKNSKAKSTKSKLDAELDAAKSTIKKLRSTVSKLEKNVEKLEKKLEKKAGQVRAEVKARGASAKRAGTAAAKSATGSRKASTTAPRPRTTTVRATPVTTAPAAKAPAAQTTAATSSATAEPTVAQLRAAARKKGVAGYSRMRKDQLVAALK
;
A
#
# COMPACT_ATOMS: atom_id res chain seq x y z
N MET A 1 -32.39 -28.34 59.01
CA MET A 1 -31.98 -28.41 57.58
C MET A 1 -32.13 -27.08 56.79
N ALA A 2 -32.67 -25.99 57.36
CA ALA A 2 -32.96 -24.74 56.60
C ALA A 2 -31.72 -23.86 56.28
N ALA A 3 -30.66 -23.88 57.11
CA ALA A 3 -29.53 -22.96 56.97
C ALA A 3 -28.67 -23.18 55.69
N LYS A 4 -28.64 -24.40 55.15
CA LYS A 4 -27.75 -24.76 54.01
C LYS A 4 -28.26 -24.32 52.65
N LYS A 5 -29.58 -24.06 52.51
CA LYS A 5 -30.17 -23.53 51.27
C LYS A 5 -29.92 -22.03 51.10
N ASN A 6 -29.89 -21.27 52.20
CA ASN A 6 -29.79 -19.81 52.14
C ASN A 6 -28.36 -19.32 51.81
N SER A 7 -27.33 -20.03 52.29
CA SER A 7 -25.93 -19.70 51.98
C SER A 7 -25.58 -19.94 50.51
N LYS A 8 -26.08 -21.05 49.93
CA LYS A 8 -25.82 -21.42 48.53
C LYS A 8 -26.46 -20.44 47.53
N ALA A 9 -27.68 -19.96 47.82
CA ALA A 9 -28.34 -18.94 47.00
C ALA A 9 -27.64 -17.57 47.06
N LYS A 10 -27.07 -17.21 48.22
CA LYS A 10 -26.32 -15.95 48.37
C LYS A 10 -24.98 -15.98 47.61
N SER A 11 -24.27 -17.10 47.63
CA SER A 11 -23.00 -17.25 46.90
C SER A 11 -23.16 -17.28 45.37
N THR A 12 -24.26 -17.83 44.86
CA THR A 12 -24.53 -17.79 43.41
C THR A 12 -24.90 -16.40 42.95
N LYS A 13 -25.71 -15.67 43.74
CA LYS A 13 -26.06 -14.28 43.44
C LYS A 13 -24.84 -13.37 43.38
N SER A 14 -23.95 -13.45 44.39
CA SER A 14 -22.73 -12.64 44.39
C SER A 14 -21.80 -12.95 43.21
N LYS A 15 -21.78 -14.22 42.74
CA LYS A 15 -21.02 -14.60 41.54
C LYS A 15 -21.62 -13.98 40.27
N LEU A 16 -22.95 -14.05 40.12
CA LEU A 16 -23.64 -13.45 38.99
C LEU A 16 -23.48 -11.92 38.96
N ASP A 17 -23.53 -11.25 40.12
CA ASP A 17 -23.30 -9.81 40.21
C ASP A 17 -21.88 -9.42 39.77
N ALA A 18 -20.87 -10.18 40.20
CA ALA A 18 -19.48 -9.97 39.78
C ALA A 18 -19.27 -10.19 38.27
N GLU A 19 -19.87 -11.24 37.70
CA GLU A 19 -19.83 -11.50 36.26
C GLU A 19 -20.54 -10.40 35.46
N LEU A 20 -21.66 -9.89 35.98
CA LEU A 20 -22.43 -8.83 35.36
C LEU A 20 -21.67 -7.49 35.34
N ASP A 21 -20.95 -7.17 36.42
CA ASP A 21 -20.09 -5.99 36.46
C ASP A 21 -18.84 -6.13 35.56
N ALA A 22 -18.24 -7.32 35.50
CA ALA A 22 -17.18 -7.62 34.55
C ALA A 22 -17.68 -7.47 33.09
N ALA A 23 -18.87 -7.98 32.77
CA ALA A 23 -19.50 -7.85 31.46
C ALA A 23 -19.77 -6.38 31.11
N LYS A 24 -20.34 -5.59 32.03
CA LYS A 24 -20.55 -4.13 31.84
C LYS A 24 -19.24 -3.40 31.55
N SER A 25 -18.17 -3.73 32.28
CA SER A 25 -16.86 -3.12 32.07
C SER A 25 -16.30 -3.45 30.67
N THR A 26 -16.52 -4.68 30.20
CA THR A 26 -16.09 -5.15 28.88
C THR A 26 -16.90 -4.47 27.78
N ILE A 27 -18.22 -4.37 27.93
CA ILE A 27 -19.09 -3.62 27.01
C ILE A 27 -18.64 -2.17 26.91
N LYS A 28 -18.30 -1.52 28.04
CA LYS A 28 -17.79 -0.14 28.04
C LYS A 28 -16.49 -0.02 27.24
N LYS A 29 -15.54 -0.95 27.43
CA LYS A 29 -14.30 -0.99 26.64
C LYS A 29 -14.59 -1.19 25.16
N LEU A 30 -15.43 -2.15 24.79
CA LEU A 30 -15.80 -2.44 23.40
C LEU A 30 -16.46 -1.24 22.73
N ARG A 31 -17.41 -0.58 23.40
CA ARG A 31 -18.04 0.66 22.88
C ARG A 31 -17.00 1.76 22.61
N SER A 32 -16.02 1.92 23.49
CA SER A 32 -14.94 2.89 23.29
C SER A 32 -14.07 2.54 22.07
N THR A 33 -13.81 1.25 21.83
CA THR A 33 -13.06 0.77 20.67
C THR A 33 -13.84 0.97 19.39
N VAL A 34 -15.14 0.63 19.36
CA VAL A 34 -16.03 0.86 18.22
C VAL A 34 -16.06 2.34 17.85
N SER A 35 -16.24 3.24 18.82
CA SER A 35 -16.23 4.69 18.55
C SER A 35 -14.91 5.20 17.95
N LYS A 36 -13.76 4.63 18.38
CA LYS A 36 -12.45 4.97 17.79
C LYS A 36 -12.33 4.43 16.36
N LEU A 37 -12.82 3.22 16.11
CA LEU A 37 -12.79 2.60 14.78
C LEU A 37 -13.68 3.37 13.80
N GLU A 38 -14.90 3.72 14.18
CA GLU A 38 -15.83 4.53 13.37
C GLU A 38 -15.18 5.84 12.92
N LYS A 39 -14.58 6.60 13.86
CA LYS A 39 -13.85 7.85 13.54
C LYS A 39 -12.67 7.62 12.60
N ASN A 40 -11.99 6.48 12.68
CA ASN A 40 -10.88 6.15 11.80
C ASN A 40 -11.37 5.78 10.40
N VAL A 41 -12.44 4.99 10.29
CA VAL A 41 -13.08 4.65 9.02
C VAL A 41 -13.54 5.92 8.31
N GLU A 42 -14.26 6.81 8.99
CA GLU A 42 -14.72 8.08 8.41
C GLU A 42 -13.56 8.94 7.88
N LYS A 43 -12.44 9.00 8.62
CA LYS A 43 -11.22 9.70 8.17
C LYS A 43 -10.60 9.05 6.95
N LEU A 44 -10.58 7.72 6.87
CA LEU A 44 -10.04 6.98 5.73
C LEU A 44 -10.91 7.14 4.49
N GLU A 45 -12.23 7.06 4.64
CA GLU A 45 -13.20 7.31 3.57
C GLU A 45 -13.03 8.73 2.99
N LYS A 46 -12.96 9.76 3.84
CA LYS A 46 -12.68 11.14 3.39
C LYS A 46 -11.36 11.28 2.65
N LYS A 47 -10.33 10.53 3.04
CA LYS A 47 -9.02 10.53 2.35
C LYS A 47 -9.11 9.81 1.00
N LEU A 48 -9.82 8.69 0.94
CA LEU A 48 -10.03 7.94 -0.30
C LEU A 48 -10.84 8.75 -1.30
N GLU A 49 -11.89 9.44 -0.87
CA GLU A 49 -12.69 10.29 -1.74
C GLU A 49 -11.85 11.43 -2.35
N LYS A 50 -11.03 12.10 -1.53
CA LYS A 50 -10.09 13.12 -2.02
C LYS A 50 -9.09 12.56 -3.04
N LYS A 51 -8.52 11.38 -2.77
CA LYS A 51 -7.59 10.73 -3.69
C LYS A 51 -8.28 10.30 -4.99
N ALA A 52 -9.50 9.76 -4.91
CA ALA A 52 -10.29 9.39 -6.08
C ALA A 52 -10.61 10.63 -6.93
N GLY A 53 -10.99 11.75 -6.31
CA GLY A 53 -11.18 13.03 -6.98
C GLY A 53 -9.92 13.52 -7.70
N GLN A 54 -8.76 13.46 -7.04
CA GLN A 54 -7.47 13.83 -7.65
C GLN A 54 -7.13 12.96 -8.85
N VAL A 55 -7.25 11.64 -8.72
CA VAL A 55 -6.98 10.70 -9.82
C VAL A 55 -7.93 10.94 -10.98
N ARG A 56 -9.23 11.15 -10.72
CA ARG A 56 -10.21 11.48 -11.77
C ARG A 56 -9.86 12.79 -12.48
N ALA A 57 -9.47 13.82 -11.74
CA ALA A 57 -9.05 15.10 -12.31
C ALA A 57 -7.79 14.94 -13.17
N GLU A 58 -6.81 14.18 -12.71
CA GLU A 58 -5.57 13.91 -13.44
C GLU A 58 -5.82 13.10 -14.72
N VAL A 59 -6.68 12.07 -14.66
CA VAL A 59 -7.10 11.31 -15.85
C VAL A 59 -7.82 12.22 -16.85
N LYS A 60 -8.70 13.11 -16.40
CA LYS A 60 -9.39 14.07 -17.28
C LYS A 60 -8.40 15.05 -17.92
N ALA A 61 -7.42 15.56 -17.16
CA ALA A 61 -6.38 16.44 -17.67
C ALA A 61 -5.51 15.74 -18.72
N ARG A 62 -5.05 14.51 -18.44
CA ARG A 62 -4.26 13.68 -19.37
C ARG A 62 -5.05 13.28 -20.62
N GLY A 63 -6.33 12.98 -20.48
CA GLY A 63 -7.22 12.68 -21.62
C GLY A 63 -7.42 13.90 -22.52
N ALA A 64 -7.59 15.08 -21.94
CA ALA A 64 -7.68 16.34 -22.69
C ALA A 64 -6.37 16.69 -23.41
N SER A 65 -5.22 16.49 -22.76
CA SER A 65 -3.90 16.71 -23.39
C SER A 65 -3.64 15.71 -24.53
N ALA A 66 -3.99 14.43 -24.34
CA ALA A 66 -3.86 13.41 -25.38
C ALA A 66 -4.75 13.70 -26.59
N LYS A 67 -6.00 14.17 -26.37
CA LYS A 67 -6.90 14.56 -27.46
C LYS A 67 -6.37 15.76 -28.26
N ARG A 68 -5.76 16.74 -27.58
CA ARG A 68 -5.12 17.91 -28.22
C ARG A 68 -3.86 17.52 -29.02
N ALA A 69 -3.06 16.59 -28.52
CA ALA A 69 -1.89 16.09 -29.25
C ALA A 69 -2.29 15.27 -30.49
N GLY A 70 -3.33 14.44 -30.38
CA GLY A 70 -3.85 13.64 -31.50
C GLY A 70 -4.44 14.48 -32.64
N THR A 71 -5.15 15.56 -32.33
CA THR A 71 -5.70 16.46 -33.37
C THR A 71 -4.63 17.35 -34.01
N ALA A 72 -3.57 17.72 -33.28
CA ALA A 72 -2.44 18.44 -33.86
C ALA A 72 -1.62 17.56 -34.83
N ALA A 73 -1.35 16.30 -34.46
CA ALA A 73 -0.65 15.34 -35.33
C ALA A 73 -1.45 14.96 -36.58
N ALA A 74 -2.79 14.87 -36.49
CA ALA A 74 -3.65 14.61 -37.65
C ALA A 74 -3.68 15.79 -38.64
N LYS A 75 -3.55 17.04 -38.18
CA LYS A 75 -3.58 18.22 -39.05
C LYS A 75 -2.24 18.48 -39.76
N SER A 76 -1.12 17.99 -39.23
CA SER A 76 0.19 18.03 -39.90
C SER A 76 0.42 16.91 -40.93
N ALA A 77 -0.43 15.88 -40.97
CA ALA A 77 -0.28 14.75 -41.90
C ALA A 77 -1.04 14.92 -43.24
N THR A 78 -1.96 15.89 -43.34
CA THR A 78 -2.75 16.13 -44.57
C THR A 78 -2.08 17.11 -45.55
N GLY A 79 -0.99 17.78 -45.17
CA GLY A 79 -0.34 18.83 -45.99
C GLY A 79 0.80 18.38 -46.91
N SER A 80 1.26 17.13 -46.86
CA SER A 80 2.56 16.74 -47.46
C SER A 80 2.52 15.52 -48.38
N ARG A 81 1.40 15.27 -49.08
CA ARG A 81 1.35 14.28 -50.18
C ARG A 81 1.27 14.99 -51.54
N LYS A 82 2.36 15.63 -51.96
CA LYS A 82 2.64 15.85 -53.39
C LYS A 82 4.15 15.86 -53.63
N ALA A 83 4.58 14.97 -54.54
CA ALA A 83 5.95 14.73 -55.03
C ALA A 83 6.88 14.07 -53.99
N SER A 84 7.70 13.06 -54.29
CA SER A 84 8.25 12.58 -55.56
C SER A 84 8.78 11.15 -55.38
N THR A 85 8.58 10.34 -56.41
CA THR A 85 9.22 9.05 -56.67
C THR A 85 10.73 9.22 -56.87
N THR A 86 11.59 8.47 -56.16
CA THR A 86 12.85 7.84 -56.65
C THR A 86 13.44 6.96 -55.53
N ALA A 87 13.82 5.73 -55.91
CA ALA A 87 14.34 4.65 -55.07
C ALA A 87 15.75 4.92 -54.46
N PRO A 88 16.20 4.11 -53.47
CA PRO A 88 17.30 4.45 -52.57
C PRO A 88 18.67 4.01 -53.11
N ARG A 89 19.71 4.77 -52.78
CA ARG A 89 21.11 4.34 -52.98
C ARG A 89 21.90 4.55 -51.68
N PRO A 90 22.71 3.55 -51.23
CA PRO A 90 23.41 3.60 -49.96
C PRO A 90 24.72 4.37 -50.11
N ARG A 91 25.07 5.19 -49.11
CA ARG A 91 26.43 5.72 -48.96
C ARG A 91 26.85 5.68 -47.49
N THR A 92 27.95 4.98 -47.31
CA THR A 92 28.80 4.82 -46.12
C THR A 92 29.53 6.13 -45.76
N THR A 93 30.00 6.19 -44.49
CA THR A 93 31.13 6.95 -43.87
C THR A 93 30.68 7.53 -42.52
N THR A 94 30.98 6.86 -41.39
CA THR A 94 32.18 7.02 -40.55
C THR A 94 32.39 8.45 -40.06
N VAL A 95 32.10 8.76 -38.79
CA VAL A 95 33.01 9.40 -37.79
C VAL A 95 32.45 9.22 -36.35
N ARG A 96 33.18 8.44 -35.55
CA ARG A 96 33.59 8.62 -34.13
C ARG A 96 32.89 9.71 -33.27
N ALA A 97 32.34 9.29 -32.13
CA ALA A 97 32.56 9.92 -30.82
C ALA A 97 32.06 9.01 -29.68
N THR A 98 32.97 8.60 -28.79
CA THR A 98 32.64 8.22 -27.41
C THR A 98 32.22 9.49 -26.64
N PRO A 99 31.38 9.36 -25.61
CA PRO A 99 31.97 9.54 -24.28
C PRO A 99 31.45 8.55 -23.22
N VAL A 100 32.41 7.95 -22.52
CA VAL A 100 32.27 7.58 -21.11
C VAL A 100 32.11 8.85 -20.29
N THR A 101 31.25 8.86 -19.26
CA THR A 101 31.45 9.57 -17.98
C THR A 101 30.37 9.17 -16.96
N THR A 102 30.88 8.66 -15.85
CA THR A 102 30.41 8.49 -14.47
C THR A 102 29.16 9.24 -13.93
N ALA A 103 28.50 8.54 -12.98
CA ALA A 103 27.44 8.93 -12.03
C ALA A 103 27.72 10.21 -11.21
N PRO A 104 26.74 10.86 -10.50
CA PRO A 104 26.18 10.35 -9.22
C PRO A 104 24.74 10.81 -8.79
N ALA A 105 24.25 10.19 -7.70
CA ALA A 105 23.41 10.72 -6.60
C ALA A 105 21.90 11.13 -6.77
N ALA A 106 21.06 10.34 -6.08
CA ALA A 106 20.07 10.70 -5.05
C ALA A 106 18.83 11.59 -5.34
N LYS A 107 17.62 11.01 -5.22
CA LYS A 107 16.59 11.45 -4.25
C LYS A 107 15.46 10.41 -4.07
N ALA A 108 15.06 10.22 -2.81
CA ALA A 108 14.07 9.27 -2.30
C ALA A 108 12.63 9.50 -2.81
N PRO A 109 11.71 8.53 -2.57
CA PRO A 109 10.74 8.83 -1.51
C PRO A 109 10.43 7.66 -0.56
N ALA A 110 10.56 8.00 0.72
CA ALA A 110 9.70 7.70 1.87
C ALA A 110 8.73 6.49 1.83
N ALA A 111 9.10 5.47 2.61
CA ALA A 111 8.33 4.86 3.70
C ALA A 111 6.79 4.75 3.56
N GLN A 112 6.32 3.53 3.32
CA GLN A 112 5.00 3.08 3.75
C GLN A 112 5.15 2.19 5.00
N THR A 113 4.77 2.76 6.14
CA THR A 113 4.52 2.05 7.40
C THR A 113 3.06 1.63 7.42
N THR A 114 2.79 0.35 7.17
CA THR A 114 1.54 -0.30 7.56
C THR A 114 1.89 -1.49 8.43
N ALA A 115 1.91 -1.24 9.75
CA ALA A 115 1.90 -2.30 10.74
C ALA A 115 0.48 -2.87 10.82
N ALA A 116 0.30 -4.09 10.32
CA ALA A 116 -0.86 -4.92 10.59
C ALA A 116 -0.36 -6.25 11.14
N THR A 117 -0.65 -6.44 12.43
CA THR A 117 -0.43 -7.66 13.18
C THR A 117 -1.48 -8.67 12.76
N SER A 118 -1.07 -9.76 12.11
CA SER A 118 -1.91 -10.95 11.90
C SER A 118 -1.04 -12.21 12.03
N SER A 119 -1.00 -12.73 13.25
CA SER A 119 -0.93 -14.17 13.54
C SER A 119 -2.27 -14.79 13.09
N ALA A 120 -2.39 -15.99 12.53
CA ALA A 120 -1.57 -17.19 12.62
C ALA A 120 -1.76 -18.05 11.36
N THR A 121 -0.79 -18.92 11.08
CA THR A 121 -0.79 -19.95 10.00
C THR A 121 -1.08 -19.44 8.59
N ALA A 122 -0.48 -18.31 8.23
CA ALA A 122 -0.24 -17.94 6.84
C ALA A 122 1.27 -17.83 6.67
N GLU A 123 1.81 -18.34 5.55
CA GLU A 123 3.21 -18.18 5.23
C GLU A 123 3.63 -16.71 5.40
N PRO A 124 4.80 -16.44 6.02
CA PRO A 124 5.21 -15.08 6.28
C PRO A 124 5.30 -14.30 4.97
N THR A 125 4.59 -13.18 4.92
CA THR A 125 4.59 -12.31 3.74
C THR A 125 5.99 -11.73 3.53
N VAL A 126 6.35 -11.38 2.28
CA VAL A 126 7.66 -10.78 1.98
C VAL A 126 7.93 -9.53 2.81
N ALA A 127 6.89 -8.75 3.12
CA ALA A 127 7.00 -7.57 3.99
C ALA A 127 7.38 -7.94 5.43
N GLN A 128 6.76 -8.98 6.00
CA GLN A 128 7.08 -9.49 7.33
C GLN A 128 8.51 -10.07 7.38
N LEU A 129 8.92 -10.81 6.34
CA LEU A 129 10.29 -11.32 6.22
C LEU A 129 11.32 -10.20 6.13
N ARG A 130 11.07 -9.15 5.34
CA ARG A 130 11.95 -7.97 5.30
C ARG A 130 12.01 -7.25 6.64
N ALA A 131 10.89 -7.14 7.34
CA ALA A 131 10.86 -6.54 8.68
C ALA A 131 11.66 -7.36 9.69
N ALA A 132 11.59 -8.70 9.63
CA ALA A 132 12.41 -9.58 10.45
C ALA A 132 13.91 -9.48 10.08
N ALA A 133 14.25 -9.45 8.79
CA ALA A 133 15.62 -9.33 8.30
C ALA A 133 16.26 -7.98 8.72
N ARG A 134 15.46 -6.91 8.74
CA ARG A 134 15.88 -5.61 9.30
C ARG A 134 16.25 -5.69 10.77
N LYS A 135 15.41 -6.35 11.57
CA LYS A 135 15.66 -6.53 13.01
C LYS A 135 16.91 -7.38 13.28
N LYS A 136 17.24 -8.30 12.36
CA LYS A 136 18.44 -9.15 12.40
C LYS A 136 19.68 -8.52 11.75
N GLY A 137 19.57 -7.34 11.14
CA GLY A 137 20.70 -6.66 10.51
C GLY A 137 21.21 -7.29 9.21
N VAL A 138 20.40 -8.09 8.52
CA VAL A 138 20.80 -8.77 7.26
C VAL A 138 21.12 -7.72 6.19
N ALA A 139 22.38 -7.63 5.74
CA ALA A 139 22.75 -6.68 4.68
C ALA A 139 22.05 -7.01 3.35
N GLY A 140 21.60 -5.98 2.63
CA GLY A 140 20.97 -6.16 1.32
C GLY A 140 19.54 -6.74 1.34
N TYR A 141 18.92 -6.92 2.50
CA TYR A 141 17.56 -7.48 2.66
C TYR A 141 16.49 -6.85 1.75
N SER A 142 16.65 -5.57 1.37
CA SER A 142 15.68 -4.87 0.52
C SER A 142 15.65 -5.41 -0.92
N ARG A 143 16.73 -6.02 -1.39
CA ARG A 143 16.84 -6.59 -2.74
C ARG A 143 16.53 -8.08 -2.78
N MET A 144 16.45 -8.72 -1.62
CA MET A 144 16.22 -10.16 -1.52
C MET A 144 14.79 -10.56 -1.89
N ARG A 145 14.68 -11.72 -2.54
CA ARG A 145 13.41 -12.42 -2.85
C ARG A 145 12.92 -13.20 -1.63
N LYS A 146 11.67 -13.70 -1.65
CA LYS A 146 11.05 -14.41 -0.51
C LYS A 146 11.95 -15.53 0.00
N ASP A 147 12.47 -16.36 -0.90
CA ASP A 147 13.28 -17.54 -0.53
C ASP A 147 14.63 -17.15 0.09
N GLN A 148 15.27 -16.11 -0.45
CA GLN A 148 16.52 -15.57 0.08
C GLN A 148 16.33 -14.95 1.48
N LEU A 149 15.20 -14.26 1.70
CA LEU A 149 14.86 -13.73 3.01
C LEU A 149 14.56 -14.84 4.04
N VAL A 150 13.89 -15.91 3.61
CA VAL A 150 13.67 -17.08 4.48
C VAL A 150 15.00 -17.76 4.81
N ALA A 151 15.89 -17.93 3.84
CA ALA A 151 17.21 -18.52 4.06
C ALA A 151 18.09 -17.69 5.01
N ALA A 152 18.06 -16.36 4.90
CA ALA A 152 18.82 -15.46 5.78
C ALA A 152 18.25 -15.29 7.20
N LEU A 153 17.05 -15.82 7.46
CA LEU A 153 16.37 -15.73 8.76
C LEU A 153 16.30 -17.05 9.52
N LYS A 154 16.76 -18.15 8.90
CA LYS A 154 17.06 -19.40 9.58
C LYS A 154 18.37 -19.26 10.35
#